data_AF-A0A3D4WBG4-F1
#
_entry.id   AF-A0A3D4WBG4-F1
#
_cell.length_a   1.000
_cell.length_b   1.000
_cell.length_c   1.000
_cell.angle_alpha   90.00
_cell.angle_beta   90.00
_cell.angle_gamma   90.00
#
_symmetry.space_group_name_H-M   'P 1'
#
loop_
_entity.id
_entity.type
_entity.pdbx_description
1 polymer ?
#
loop_
_entity_poly.entity_id
_entity_poly.type
_entity_poly.pdbx_seq_one_letter_code
_entity_poly.pdbx_strand_id
1 'polypeptide(L)'
;MRKLNILVPPLPQNDLLLQTFHNYLTKTTEPADNYGRLDWLRVMALYLYFNQERDQVFLSETGKILEDWKQMPTAGPLRTEIGYIEQWLMLKYE
;
A
#
# COMPACT_ATOMS: atom_id res chain seq x y z
N MET A 1 -20.62 -30.22 19.94
CA MET A 1 -20.03 -29.07 19.22
C MET A 1 -19.17 -29.60 18.07
N ARG A 2 -19.51 -29.29 16.80
CA ARG A 2 -18.64 -29.64 15.66
C ARG A 2 -17.49 -28.61 15.62
N LYS A 3 -16.26 -29.04 15.87
CA LYS A 3 -15.06 -28.20 15.64
C LYS A 3 -14.93 -27.99 14.13
N LEU A 4 -15.20 -26.79 13.66
CA LEU A 4 -14.82 -26.39 12.31
C LEU A 4 -13.28 -26.35 12.27
N ASN A 5 -12.66 -27.33 11.63
CA ASN A 5 -11.23 -27.27 11.31
C ASN A 5 -11.06 -26.26 10.17
N ILE A 6 -11.00 -24.98 10.51
CA ILE A 6 -10.61 -23.93 9.57
C ILE A 6 -9.11 -24.09 9.35
N LEU A 7 -8.74 -24.75 8.26
CA LEU A 7 -7.36 -24.78 7.76
C LEU A 7 -7.06 -23.40 7.18
N VAL A 8 -6.44 -22.54 7.99
CA VAL A 8 -5.89 -21.28 7.51
C VAL A 8 -4.59 -21.62 6.77
N PRO A 9 -4.49 -21.30 5.47
CA PRO A 9 -3.24 -21.51 4.75
C PRO A 9 -2.11 -20.72 5.43
N PRO A 10 -0.88 -21.26 5.45
CA PRO A 10 0.25 -20.52 5.96
C PRO A 10 0.40 -19.23 5.14
N LEU A 11 0.77 -18.14 5.82
CA LEU A 11 1.10 -16.90 5.13
C LEU A 11 2.22 -17.18 4.10
N PRO A 12 2.19 -16.53 2.92
CA PRO A 12 3.28 -16.64 1.96
C PRO A 12 4.61 -16.25 2.62
N GLN A 13 5.72 -16.76 2.10
CA GLN A 13 7.04 -16.23 2.46
C GLN A 13 7.06 -14.71 2.24
N ASN A 14 7.65 -13.97 3.16
CA ASN A 14 7.63 -12.50 3.16
C ASN A 14 8.06 -11.92 1.80
N ASP A 15 9.09 -12.49 1.17
CA ASP A 15 9.60 -12.00 -0.11
C ASP A 15 8.59 -12.13 -1.25
N LEU A 16 7.86 -13.26 -1.31
CA LEU A 16 6.81 -13.47 -2.30
C LEU A 16 5.61 -12.54 -2.05
N LEU A 17 5.29 -12.29 -0.78
CA LEU A 17 4.25 -11.34 -0.40
C LEU A 17 4.61 -9.91 -0.82
N LEU A 18 5.83 -9.49 -0.51
CA LEU A 18 6.36 -8.17 -0.89
C LEU A 18 6.43 -8.01 -2.41
N GLN A 19 6.87 -9.02 -3.15
CA GLN A 19 6.87 -9.00 -4.61
C GLN A 19 5.45 -8.87 -5.17
N THR A 20 4.46 -9.56 -4.58
CA THR A 20 3.06 -9.48 -4.99
C THR A 20 2.49 -8.07 -4.78
N PHE A 21 2.77 -7.47 -3.62
CA PHE A 21 2.37 -6.09 -3.33
C PHE A 21 3.07 -5.10 -4.27
N HIS A 22 4.38 -5.24 -4.47
CA HIS A 22 5.14 -4.38 -5.36
C HIS A 22 4.59 -4.43 -6.79
N ASN A 23 4.31 -5.62 -7.32
CA ASN A 23 3.69 -5.79 -8.64
C ASN A 23 2.30 -5.15 -8.74
N TYR A 24 1.52 -5.19 -7.65
CA TYR A 24 0.23 -4.51 -7.60
C TYR A 24 0.39 -2.99 -7.61
N LEU A 25 1.32 -2.45 -6.81
CA LEU A 25 1.54 -1.02 -6.64
C LEU A 25 2.15 -0.37 -7.89
N THR A 26 2.93 -1.12 -8.67
CA THR A 26 3.61 -0.67 -9.90
C THR A 26 2.85 -0.98 -11.18
N LYS A 27 1.64 -1.56 -11.09
CA LYS A 27 0.82 -1.80 -12.29
C LYS A 27 0.58 -0.48 -13.03
N THR A 28 0.86 -0.49 -14.34
CA THR A 28 0.80 0.67 -15.23
C THR A 28 -0.60 1.28 -15.42
N THR A 29 -1.64 0.60 -14.95
CA THR A 29 -2.99 1.15 -14.92
C THR A 29 -3.18 1.85 -13.58
N GLU A 30 -2.99 3.17 -13.57
CA GLU A 30 -3.37 4.00 -12.44
C GLU A 30 -4.82 3.71 -12.02
N PRO A 31 -5.16 3.80 -10.73
CA PRO A 31 -6.50 3.46 -10.31
C PRO A 31 -7.53 4.42 -10.93
N ALA A 32 -8.55 3.85 -11.58
CA ALA A 32 -9.51 4.59 -12.37
C ALA A 32 -10.40 5.53 -11.52
N ASP A 33 -10.62 5.21 -10.24
CA ASP A 33 -11.50 5.94 -9.33
C ASP A 33 -10.96 5.96 -7.89
N ASN A 34 -11.72 6.55 -6.96
CA ASN A 34 -11.31 6.64 -5.56
C ASN A 34 -11.30 5.28 -4.85
N TYR A 35 -12.11 4.30 -5.27
CA TYR A 35 -12.10 2.97 -4.67
C TYR A 35 -10.80 2.24 -4.98
N GLY A 36 -10.36 2.29 -6.25
CA GLY A 36 -9.07 1.76 -6.65
C GLY A 36 -7.90 2.46 -5.95
N ARG A 37 -7.97 3.79 -5.75
CA ARG A 37 -6.95 4.54 -5.00
C ARG A 37 -6.91 4.12 -3.52
N LEU A 38 -8.07 3.89 -2.89
CA LEU A 38 -8.12 3.38 -1.51
C LEU A 38 -7.52 1.96 -1.41
N ASP A 39 -7.81 1.09 -2.36
CA ASP A 39 -7.20 -0.25 -2.39
C ASP A 39 -5.69 -0.18 -2.57
N TRP A 40 -5.22 0.72 -3.42
CA TRP A 40 -3.78 1.00 -3.58
C TRP A 40 -3.14 1.46 -2.25
N LEU A 41 -3.77 2.41 -1.54
CA LEU A 41 -3.28 2.89 -0.24
C LEU A 41 -3.24 1.77 0.81
N ARG A 42 -4.24 0.88 0.82
CA ARG A 42 -4.26 -0.30 1.71
C ARG A 42 -3.11 -1.27 1.41
N VAL A 43 -2.86 -1.55 0.13
CA VAL A 43 -1.72 -2.41 -0.27
C VAL A 43 -0.39 -1.72 0.08
N MET A 44 -0.29 -0.41 -0.07
CA MET A 44 0.92 0.34 0.34
C MET A 44 1.17 0.24 1.85
N ALA A 45 0.12 0.37 2.67
CA ALA A 45 0.24 0.16 4.12
C ALA A 45 0.78 -1.23 4.46
N LEU A 46 0.26 -2.27 3.79
CA LEU A 46 0.74 -3.64 3.96
C LEU A 46 2.18 -3.81 3.50
N TYR A 47 2.56 -3.22 2.36
CA TYR A 47 3.92 -3.22 1.86
C TYR A 47 4.88 -2.59 2.88
N LEU A 48 4.57 -1.41 3.40
CA LEU A 48 5.40 -0.72 4.41
C LEU A 48 5.53 -1.50 5.72
N TYR A 49 4.47 -2.20 6.13
CA TYR A 49 4.47 -3.03 7.33
C TYR A 49 5.44 -4.21 7.21
N PHE A 50 5.35 -4.95 6.11
CA PHE A 50 6.16 -6.17 5.91
C PHE A 50 7.55 -5.89 5.36
N ASN A 51 7.76 -4.77 4.69
CA ASN A 51 9.05 -4.42 4.11
C ASN A 51 9.98 -3.85 5.18
N GLN A 52 11.01 -4.62 5.56
CA GLN A 52 12.04 -4.18 6.50
C GLN A 52 13.20 -3.46 5.82
N GLU A 53 13.33 -3.58 4.50
CA GLU A 53 14.40 -2.95 3.73
C GLU A 53 13.95 -1.61 3.14
N ARG A 54 14.87 -0.65 3.06
CA ARG A 54 14.58 0.67 2.48
C ARG A 54 14.77 0.63 0.97
N ASP A 55 13.69 0.43 0.23
CA ASP A 55 13.65 0.68 -1.22
C ASP A 55 13.40 2.19 -1.48
N GLN A 56 14.46 3.00 -1.37
CA GLN A 56 14.33 4.45 -1.43
C GLN A 56 13.77 4.98 -2.76
N VAL A 57 14.02 4.29 -3.87
CA VAL A 57 13.54 4.70 -5.19
C VAL A 57 12.03 4.53 -5.28
N PHE A 58 11.54 3.34 -4.96
CA PHE A 58 10.11 3.04 -4.96
C PHE A 58 9.32 3.93 -3.99
N LEU A 59 9.87 4.16 -2.79
CA LEU A 59 9.23 5.02 -1.78
C LEU A 59 9.18 6.50 -2.22
N SER A 60 10.20 6.97 -2.96
CA SER A 60 10.21 8.34 -3.53
C SER A 60 9.17 8.50 -4.64
N GLU A 61 9.03 7.51 -5.53
CA GLU A 61 7.99 7.49 -6.56
C GLU A 61 6.58 7.47 -5.95
N THR A 62 6.41 6.67 -4.89
CA THR A 62 5.17 6.65 -4.12
C THR A 62 4.82 8.03 -3.57
N GLY A 63 5.78 8.76 -3.01
CA GLY A 63 5.55 10.11 -2.49
C GLY A 63 4.99 11.07 -3.54
N LYS A 64 5.44 10.96 -4.80
CA LYS A 64 4.93 11.79 -5.91
C LYS A 64 3.48 11.44 -6.24
N ILE A 65 3.16 10.13 -6.33
CA ILE A 65 1.79 9.66 -6.60
C ILE A 65 0.81 10.19 -5.55
N LEU A 66 1.20 10.14 -4.27
CA LEU A 66 0.37 10.61 -3.16
C LEU A 66 0.11 12.12 -3.23
N GLU A 67 1.14 12.90 -3.56
CA GLU A 67 1.00 14.35 -3.72
C GLU A 67 0.10 14.69 -4.92
N ASP A 68 0.28 14.03 -6.06
CA ASP A 68 -0.58 14.20 -7.23
C ASP A 68 -2.04 13.89 -6.90
N TRP A 69 -2.30 12.79 -6.17
CA TRP A 69 -3.65 12.42 -5.76
C TRP A 69 -4.27 13.39 -4.75
N LYS A 70 -3.49 14.00 -3.85
CA LYS A 70 -3.99 15.02 -2.90
C LYS A 70 -4.47 16.28 -3.60
N GLN A 71 -3.85 16.63 -4.73
CA GLN A 71 -4.19 17.81 -5.52
C GLN A 71 -5.41 17.59 -6.43
N MET A 72 -5.89 16.35 -6.57
CA MET A 72 -7.09 16.07 -7.39
C MET A 72 -8.35 16.69 -6.77
N PRO A 73 -9.28 17.26 -7.57
CA PRO A 73 -10.54 17.79 -7.06
C PRO A 73 -11.40 16.75 -6.32
N THR A 74 -11.25 15.47 -6.68
CA THR A 74 -11.98 14.34 -6.11
C THR A 74 -11.28 13.70 -4.91
N ALA A 75 -10.17 14.28 -4.42
CA ALA A 75 -9.32 13.68 -3.39
C ALA A 75 -9.95 13.59 -2.00
N GLY A 76 -11.09 14.26 -1.75
CA GLY A 76 -11.74 14.33 -0.44
C GLY A 76 -11.77 13.00 0.32
N PRO A 77 -12.23 11.88 -0.30
CA PRO A 77 -12.30 10.56 0.33
C PRO A 77 -10.95 9.87 0.57
N LEU A 78 -9.84 10.41 0.06
CA LEU A 78 -8.50 9.80 0.13
C LEU A 78 -7.57 10.50 1.12
N ARG A 79 -7.88 11.76 1.50
CA ARG A 79 -6.95 12.64 2.22
C ARG A 79 -6.46 12.03 3.54
N THR A 80 -7.34 11.39 4.29
CA THR A 80 -7.00 10.79 5.58
C THR A 80 -6.04 9.62 5.39
N GLU A 81 -6.37 8.69 4.48
CA GLU A 81 -5.56 7.51 4.17
C GLU A 81 -4.21 7.90 3.59
N ILE A 82 -4.16 8.87 2.69
CA ILE A 82 -2.90 9.41 2.17
C ILE A 82 -2.06 9.97 3.33
N GLY A 83 -2.65 10.76 4.23
CA GLY A 83 -1.94 11.31 5.38
C GLY A 83 -1.32 10.24 6.28
N TYR A 84 -1.99 9.12 6.50
CA TYR A 84 -1.42 8.00 7.26
C TYR A 84 -0.23 7.36 6.56
N ILE A 85 -0.30 7.17 5.24
CA ILE A 85 0.83 6.63 4.46
C ILE A 85 2.01 7.59 4.50
N GLU A 86 1.79 8.90 4.31
CA GLU A 86 2.83 9.92 4.36
C GLU A 86 3.55 9.94 5.72
N GLN A 87 2.80 9.89 6.82
CA GLN A 87 3.36 9.80 8.16
C GLN A 87 4.22 8.55 8.35
N TRP A 88 3.76 7.41 7.82
CA TRP A 88 4.51 6.16 7.94
C TRP A 88 5.78 6.17 7.10
N LEU A 89 5.73 6.76 5.91
CA LEU A 89 6.90 6.98 5.07
C LEU A 89 7.95 7.80 5.82
N MET A 90 7.55 8.91 6.47
CA MET A 90 8.46 9.73 7.29
C MET A 90 9.16 8.89 8.37
N LEU A 91 8.40 8.08 9.11
CA LEU A 91 8.95 7.19 10.15
C LEU A 91 9.92 6.13 9.62
N LYS A 92 9.80 5.71 8.35
CA LYS A 92 10.73 4.77 7.72
C LYS A 92 12.02 5.44 7.24
N TYR A 93 12.00 6.75 6.99
CA TYR A 93 13.15 7.52 6.55
C TYR A 93 14.06 7.99 7.70
N GLU A 94 13.49 8.24 8.88
CA GLU A 94 14.24 8.41 10.14
C GLU A 94 14.96 7.11 10.53
#